data_AF-A0A952B3Y8-F1
#
_entry.id   AF-A0A952B3Y8-F1
#
_cell.length_a   1.000
_cell.length_b   1.000
_cell.length_c   1.000
_cell.angle_alpha   90.00
_cell.angle_beta   90.00
_cell.angle_gamma   90.00
#
_symmetry.space_group_name_H-M   'P 1'
#
loop_
_entity.id
_entity.type
_entity.pdbx_description
1 polymer ?
#
loop_
_entity_poly.entity_id
_entity_poly.type
_entity_poly.pdbx_seq_one_letter_code
_entity_poly.pdbx_strand_id
1 'polypeptide(L)'
;MSKTKKSSKKKTRVKKTKKATYRKGSLGNAIREYFDSVGVDEADYDKSREIALSIMPQSKYSKSHFSWYKNDYRKRAEILASTKKSKKKSK
;
A
#
# COMPACT_ATOMS: atom_id res chain seq x y z
N MET A 1 8.00 34.81 42.15
CA MET A 1 8.62 34.07 41.02
C MET A 1 8.20 32.61 41.08
N SER A 2 7.26 32.16 40.24
CA SER A 2 6.96 30.71 40.12
C SER A 2 6.43 30.40 38.72
N LYS A 3 7.29 29.91 37.84
CA LYS A 3 6.95 29.49 36.47
C LYS A 3 6.37 28.07 36.50
N THR A 4 5.07 27.91 36.27
CA THR A 4 4.48 26.58 36.02
C THR A 4 4.41 26.31 34.53
N LYS A 5 5.31 25.45 34.03
CA LYS A 5 5.36 24.98 32.65
C LYS A 5 4.15 24.05 32.39
N LYS A 6 3.15 24.53 31.65
CA LYS A 6 2.07 23.69 31.09
C LYS A 6 2.65 22.80 29.99
N SER A 7 2.79 21.51 30.26
CA SER A 7 3.15 20.50 29.27
C SER A 7 1.97 20.24 28.32
N SER A 8 2.04 20.79 27.12
CA SER A 8 1.06 20.50 26.08
C SER A 8 1.27 19.08 25.55
N LYS A 9 0.52 18.12 26.07
CA LYS A 9 0.47 16.73 25.57
C LYS A 9 -0.19 16.76 24.19
N LYS A 10 0.64 16.85 23.14
CA LYS A 10 0.24 16.86 21.74
C LYS A 10 -0.39 15.50 21.43
N LYS A 11 -1.72 15.43 21.49
CA LYS A 11 -2.51 14.26 21.10
C LYS A 11 -2.28 14.05 19.60
N THR A 12 -1.39 13.14 19.24
CA THR A 12 -1.25 12.66 17.87
C THR A 12 -2.56 12.00 17.49
N ARG A 13 -3.36 12.73 16.71
CA ARG A 13 -4.56 12.20 16.08
C ARG A 13 -4.09 11.09 15.15
N VAL A 14 -4.16 9.85 15.61
CA VAL A 14 -4.02 8.66 14.77
C VAL A 14 -5.05 8.86 13.66
N LYS A 15 -4.57 9.21 12.46
CA LYS A 15 -5.40 9.27 11.27
C LYS A 15 -5.94 7.85 11.14
N LYS A 16 -7.22 7.65 11.46
CA LYS A 16 -7.95 6.43 11.12
C LYS A 16 -7.72 6.26 9.63
N THR A 17 -6.82 5.34 9.27
CA THR A 17 -6.62 4.90 7.90
C THR A 17 -8.01 4.48 7.45
N LYS A 18 -8.51 5.14 6.40
CA LYS A 18 -9.82 4.83 5.84
C LYS A 18 -9.80 3.32 5.63
N LYS A 19 -10.72 2.59 6.27
CA LYS A 19 -10.96 1.18 5.94
C LYS A 19 -11.12 1.17 4.44
N ALA A 20 -10.15 0.61 3.73
CA ALA A 20 -10.17 0.53 2.29
C ALA A 20 -11.45 -0.24 1.94
N THR A 21 -12.45 0.48 1.43
CA THR A 21 -13.67 -0.12 0.88
C THR A 21 -13.23 -0.81 -0.39
N TYR A 22 -12.74 -2.05 -0.26
CA TYR A 22 -12.35 -2.88 -1.36
C TYR A 22 -13.62 -3.18 -2.18
N ARG A 23 -13.82 -2.43 -3.27
CA ARG A 23 -14.89 -2.74 -4.24
C ARG A 23 -14.67 -4.15 -4.76
N LYS A 24 -15.75 -4.94 -4.79
CA LYS A 24 -15.81 -6.31 -5.29
C LYS A 24 -15.13 -6.39 -6.66
N GLY A 25 -14.04 -7.16 -6.77
CA GLY A 25 -13.21 -7.28 -7.99
C GLY A 25 -11.74 -6.81 -7.85
N SER A 26 -11.29 -6.37 -6.68
CA SER A 26 -10.00 -5.69 -6.53
C SER A 26 -8.96 -6.43 -5.66
N LEU A 27 -8.87 -7.76 -5.77
CA LEU A 27 -7.79 -8.53 -5.16
C LEU A 27 -6.42 -7.89 -5.46
N GLY A 28 -6.18 -7.57 -6.73
CA GLY A 28 -4.95 -6.90 -7.18
C GLY A 28 -4.76 -5.51 -6.59
N ASN A 29 -5.83 -4.71 -6.39
CA ASN A 29 -5.68 -3.38 -5.77
C ASN A 29 -5.39 -3.48 -4.27
N ALA A 30 -5.94 -4.46 -3.57
CA ALA A 30 -5.66 -4.61 -2.14
C ALA A 30 -4.22 -5.04 -1.86
N ILE A 31 -3.72 -5.99 -2.65
CA ILE A 31 -2.30 -6.37 -2.61
C ILE A 31 -1.42 -5.18 -3.03
N ARG A 32 -1.88 -4.38 -3.98
CA ARG A 32 -1.19 -3.17 -4.42
C ARG A 32 -1.12 -2.09 -3.35
N GLU A 33 -2.21 -1.83 -2.63
CA GLU A 33 -2.22 -0.91 -1.49
C GLU A 33 -1.29 -1.40 -0.38
N TYR A 34 -1.22 -2.72 -0.16
CA TYR A 34 -0.25 -3.30 0.76
C TYR A 34 1.20 -3.04 0.30
N PHE A 35 1.50 -3.24 -0.99
CA PHE A 35 2.81 -2.94 -1.55
C PHE A 35 3.16 -1.45 -1.54
N ASP A 36 2.19 -0.56 -1.69
CA ASP A 36 2.40 0.89 -1.59
C ASP A 36 2.66 1.31 -0.13
N SER A 37 1.99 0.67 0.83
CA SER A 37 2.14 0.98 2.26
C SER A 37 3.43 0.47 2.88
N VAL A 38 3.92 -0.71 2.45
CA VAL A 38 5.09 -1.37 3.05
C VAL A 38 6.31 -1.34 2.13
N GLY A 39 6.11 -1.14 0.83
CA GLY A 39 7.14 -1.30 -0.19
C GLY A 39 7.19 -2.74 -0.70
N VAL A 40 7.42 -2.89 -2.01
CA VAL A 40 7.37 -4.21 -2.66
C VAL A 40 8.49 -5.16 -2.22
N ASP A 41 9.60 -4.62 -1.71
CA ASP A 41 10.74 -5.38 -1.21
C ASP A 41 10.50 -5.93 0.20
N GLU A 42 9.83 -5.16 1.06
CA GLU A 42 9.46 -5.56 2.42
C GLU A 42 8.10 -6.27 2.49
N ALA A 43 7.38 -6.35 1.36
CA ALA A 43 6.09 -7.00 1.28
C ALA A 43 6.19 -8.51 1.55
N ASP A 44 5.59 -8.93 2.67
CA ASP A 44 5.50 -10.34 3.05
C ASP A 44 4.40 -11.12 2.29
N TYR A 45 4.69 -12.40 2.02
CA TYR A 45 3.78 -13.30 1.31
C TYR A 45 2.56 -13.68 2.16
N ASP A 46 2.75 -14.03 3.42
CA ASP A 46 1.67 -14.48 4.30
C ASP A 46 0.66 -13.36 4.52
N LYS A 47 1.11 -12.12 4.77
CA LYS A 47 0.21 -10.96 4.85
C LYS A 47 -0.55 -10.70 3.55
N SER A 48 0.12 -10.83 2.41
CA SER A 48 -0.53 -10.66 1.11
C SER A 48 -1.58 -11.74 0.87
N ARG A 49 -1.33 -12.97 1.34
CA ARG A 49 -2.27 -14.09 1.30
C ARG A 49 -3.46 -13.85 2.22
N GLU A 50 -3.25 -13.33 3.43
CA GLU A 50 -4.34 -12.98 4.34
C GLU A 50 -5.26 -11.91 3.74
N ILE A 51 -4.69 -10.86 3.14
CA ILE A 51 -5.45 -9.83 2.42
C ILE A 51 -6.23 -10.45 1.26
N ALA A 52 -5.59 -11.34 0.50
CA ALA A 52 -6.20 -12.03 -0.61
C ALA A 52 -7.40 -12.89 -0.19
N LEU A 53 -7.24 -13.66 0.87
CA LEU A 53 -8.28 -14.52 1.43
C LEU A 53 -9.40 -13.71 2.12
N SER A 54 -9.07 -12.55 2.70
CA SER A 54 -10.06 -11.65 3.29
C SER A 54 -11.02 -11.08 2.24
N ILE A 55 -10.52 -10.81 1.03
CA ILE A 55 -11.32 -10.26 -0.07
C ILE A 55 -11.99 -11.36 -0.89
N MET A 56 -11.25 -12.43 -1.16
CA MET A 56 -11.72 -13.55 -1.95
C MET A 56 -11.33 -14.85 -1.24
N PRO A 57 -12.15 -15.33 -0.29
CA PRO A 57 -11.82 -16.50 0.53
C PRO A 57 -11.74 -17.81 -0.27
N GLN A 58 -12.32 -17.84 -1.48
CA GLN A 58 -12.22 -18.96 -2.42
C GLN A 58 -11.01 -18.86 -3.37
N SER A 59 -10.23 -17.78 -3.29
CA SER A 59 -9.08 -17.58 -4.17
C SER A 59 -7.89 -18.41 -3.74
N LYS A 60 -7.24 -19.09 -4.69
CA LYS A 60 -5.96 -19.75 -4.50
C LYS A 60 -4.82 -18.74 -4.65
N TYR A 61 -4.64 -17.88 -3.65
CA TYR A 61 -3.47 -17.01 -3.60
C TYR A 61 -2.25 -17.82 -3.17
N SER A 62 -1.28 -17.94 -4.09
CA SER A 62 -0.07 -18.74 -3.93
C SER A 62 1.19 -17.89 -4.19
N LYS A 63 2.38 -18.41 -3.85
CA LYS A 63 3.66 -17.71 -4.08
C LYS A 63 3.84 -17.25 -5.53
N SER A 64 3.38 -18.02 -6.51
CA SER A 64 3.43 -17.64 -7.93
C SER A 64 2.54 -16.43 -8.24
N HIS A 65 1.32 -16.39 -7.69
CA HIS A 65 0.43 -15.23 -7.83
C HIS A 65 1.04 -13.99 -7.19
N PHE A 66 1.59 -14.14 -5.98
CA PHE A 66 2.28 -13.06 -5.28
C PHE A 66 3.46 -12.50 -6.08
N SER A 67 4.32 -13.38 -6.62
CA SER A 67 5.46 -12.96 -7.44
C SER A 67 5.01 -12.22 -8.71
N TRP A 68 3.94 -12.70 -9.36
CA TRP A 68 3.35 -12.03 -10.51
C TRP A 68 2.84 -10.62 -10.17
N TYR A 69 2.10 -10.47 -9.06
CA TYR A 69 1.65 -9.15 -8.59
C TYR A 69 2.82 -8.24 -8.24
N LYS A 70 3.87 -8.75 -7.59
CA LYS A 70 5.09 -8.00 -7.26
C LYS A 70 5.79 -7.48 -8.52
N ASN A 71 5.88 -8.31 -9.56
CA ASN A 71 6.50 -7.94 -10.83
C ASN A 71 5.64 -6.94 -11.63
N ASP A 72 4.32 -7.18 -11.77
CA ASP A 72 3.39 -6.22 -12.39
C ASP A 72 3.43 -4.87 -11.68
N TYR A 73 3.51 -4.88 -10.35
CA TYR A 73 3.62 -3.67 -9.56
C TYR A 73 4.89 -2.87 -9.91
N ARG A 74 6.06 -3.53 -9.92
CA ARG A 74 7.35 -2.90 -10.28
C ARG A 74 7.30 -2.32 -11.69
N LYS A 75 6.90 -3.11 -12.69
CA LYS A 75 6.82 -2.66 -14.09
C LYS A 75 5.93 -1.43 -14.23
N ARG A 76 4.76 -1.43 -13.59
CA ARG A 76 3.85 -0.28 -13.62
C ARG A 76 4.43 0.94 -12.92
N ALA A 77 5.14 0.77 -11.80
CA ALA A 77 5.83 1.86 -11.12
C ALA A 77 6.91 2.49 -12.01
N GLU A 78 7.68 1.66 -12.73
CA GLU A 78 8.69 2.11 -13.70
C GLU A 78 8.07 2.87 -14.88
N ILE A 79 6.98 2.38 -15.45
CA ILE A 79 6.21 3.07 -16.50
C ILE A 79 5.67 4.42 -16.00
N LEU A 80 5.17 4.47 -14.77
CA LEU A 80 4.68 5.73 -14.16
C LEU A 80 5.84 6.72 -13.93
N ALA A 81 7.02 6.23 -13.57
CA ALA A 81 8.21 7.06 -13.42
C ALA A 81 8.73 7.58 -14.77
N SER A 82 8.71 6.76 -15.83
CA SER A 82 9.16 7.16 -17.16
C SER A 82 8.21 8.17 -17.82
N THR A 83 6.90 7.98 -17.67
CA THR A 83 5.85 8.89 -18.18
C THR A 83 5.84 10.25 -17.46
N LYS A 84 6.24 10.31 -16.17
CA LYS A 84 6.43 11.59 -15.47
C LYS A 84 7.66 12.35 -15.97
N LYS A 85 8.71 11.65 -16.41
CA LYS A 85 9.93 12.28 -16.97
C LYS A 85 9.70 12.87 -18.36
N SER A 86 8.91 12.21 -19.22
CA SER A 86 8.61 12.73 -20.57
C SER A 86 7.76 14.01 -20.55
N LYS A 87 6.80 14.12 -19.63
CA LYS A 87 5.96 15.33 -19.49
C LYS A 87 6.70 16.57 -18.98
N LYS A 88 7.87 16.41 -18.35
CA LYS A 88 8.68 17.53 -17.81
C LYS A 88 9.66 18.11 -18.83
N LYS A 89 9.85 17.46 -19.98
CA LYS A 89 10.83 17.86 -21.01
C LYS A 89 10.24 18.60 -22.23
N SER A 90 8.92 18.80 -22.26
CA SER A 90 8.19 19.54 -23.30
C SER A 90 7.68 20.90 -22.82
N LYS A 91 8.44 21.62 -22.00
CA LYS A 91 8.11 22.97 -21.58
C LYS A 91 9.30 23.90 -21.77
#